data_AF-A0A9W4D4V8-F1
#
_entry.id   AF-A0A9W4D4V8-F1
#
_cell.length_a   1.000
_cell.length_b   1.000
_cell.length_c   1.000
_cell.angle_alpha   90.00
_cell.angle_beta   90.00
_cell.angle_gamma   90.00
#
_symmetry.space_group_name_H-M   'P 1'
#
loop_
_entity.id
_entity.type
_entity.pdbx_description
1 polymer ?
#
loop_
_entity_poly.entity_id
_entity_poly.type
_entity_poly.pdbx_seq_one_letter_code
_entity_poly.pdbx_strand_id
1 'polypeptide(L)' 'MFDGPGIVSRIRDSIIGYRYLHEINIVHGEITARNIFLSGPDKTGVTKVIIDSDLSSLRENYEEKDLSRDITGLTR' A
#
# COMPACT_ATOMS: atom_id res chain seq x y z
N MET A 1 -21.73 -8.83 -17.82
CA MET A 1 -20.98 -10.10 -17.69
C MET A 1 -19.51 -9.74 -17.68
N PHE A 2 -18.88 -9.75 -16.50
CA PHE A 2 -17.51 -9.24 -16.28
C PHE A 2 -16.44 -10.35 -16.36
N ASP A 3 -16.66 -11.36 -17.20
CA ASP A 3 -15.76 -12.51 -17.32
C ASP A 3 -14.75 -12.29 -18.45
N GLY A 4 -13.91 -11.27 -18.27
CA GLY A 4 -12.68 -11.09 -19.05
C GLY A 4 -11.46 -11.25 -18.14
N PRO A 5 -10.26 -11.56 -18.70
CA PRO A 5 -9.00 -11.64 -17.95
C PRO A 5 -8.59 -10.36 -17.18
N GLY A 6 -9.42 -9.31 -17.24
CA GLY A 6 -9.23 -8.03 -16.58
C GLY A 6 -9.31 -8.06 -15.05
N ILE A 7 -10.25 -8.77 -14.42
CA ILE A 7 -10.41 -8.66 -12.95
C ILE A 7 -9.25 -9.31 -12.20
N VAL A 8 -8.83 -10.52 -12.62
CA VAL A 8 -7.73 -11.26 -12.00
C VAL A 8 -6.40 -10.52 -12.20
N SER A 9 -6.15 -9.99 -13.40
CA SER A 9 -4.94 -9.21 -13.68
C SER A 9 -4.90 -7.93 -12.84
N ARG A 10 -6.02 -7.21 -12.68
CA ARG A 10 -6.09 -6.00 -11.85
C ARG A 10 -5.84 -6.28 -10.37
N ILE A 11 -6.37 -7.38 -9.83
CA ILE A 11 -6.10 -7.80 -8.45
C ILE A 11 -4.60 -8.12 -8.29
N ARG A 12 -4.03 -8.88 -9.24
CA ARG A 12 -2.59 -9.18 -9.24
C ARG A 12 -1.73 -7.92 -9.28
N ASP A 13 -2.05 -6.98 -10.16
CA ASP A 13 -1.30 -5.72 -10.30
C ASP A 13 -1.40 -4.87 -9.03
N SER A 14 -2.56 -4.89 -8.35
CA SER A 14 -2.73 -4.25 -7.03
C SER A 14 -1.82 -4.90 -5.99
N ILE A 15 -1.80 -6.23 -5.90
CA ILE A 15 -0.93 -6.98 -4.96
C ILE A 15 0.54 -6.65 -5.22
N ILE A 16 0.96 -6.58 -6.48
CA ILE A 16 2.33 -6.18 -6.86
C ILE A 16 2.64 -4.76 -6.38
N GLY A 17 1.72 -3.81 -6.58
CA GLY A 17 1.87 -2.43 -6.11
C GLY A 17 1.99 -2.35 -4.58
N TYR A 18 1.15 -3.04 -3.83
CA TYR A 18 1.24 -3.09 -2.36
C TYR A 18 2.54 -3.74 -1.88
N ARG A 19 3.00 -4.82 -2.55
CA ARG A 19 4.29 -5.44 -2.22
C ARG A 19 5.43 -4.46 -2.41
N TYR A 20 5.42 -3.71 -3.51
CA TYR A 20 6.42 -2.66 -3.76
C TYR A 20 6.44 -1.61 -2.66
N LEU A 21 5.27 -1.13 -2.19
CA LEU A 21 5.20 -0.19 -1.06
C LEU A 21 5.91 -0.77 0.18
N HIS A 22 5.64 -2.02 0.52
CA HIS A 22 6.28 -2.68 1.65
C HIS A 22 7.80 -2.84 1.47
N GLU A 23 8.27 -3.15 0.26
CA GLU A 23 9.70 -3.26 -0.07
C GLU A 23 10.45 -1.93 0.17
N ILE A 24 9.78 -0.78 0.04
CA ILE A 24 10.33 0.55 0.30
C ILE A 24 9.92 1.13 1.67
N ASN A 25 9.53 0.28 2.62
CA ASN A 25 9.12 0.63 3.98
C ASN A 25 7.93 1.61 4.05
N ILE A 26 7.01 1.54 3.10
CA ILE A 26 5.73 2.26 3.15
C ILE A 26 4.61 1.30 3.51
N VAL A 27 3.85 1.62 4.55
CA VAL A 27 2.59 0.95 4.92
C VAL A 27 1.44 1.81 4.41
N HIS A 28 0.58 1.26 3.56
CA HIS A 28 -0.51 2.04 2.93
C HIS A 28 -1.57 2.55 3.92
N GLY A 29 -1.80 1.85 5.04
CA GLY A 29 -2.76 2.26 6.07
C GLY A 29 -4.22 1.86 5.83
N GLU A 30 -4.66 1.67 4.58
CA GLU A 30 -6.02 1.21 4.26
C GLU A 30 -6.11 0.46 2.91
N ILE A 31 -6.17 -0.86 2.96
CA ILE A 31 -6.31 -1.71 1.76
C ILE A 31 -7.79 -2.04 1.53
N THR A 32 -8.44 -1.27 0.66
CA THR A 32 -9.82 -1.55 0.22
C THR A 32 -9.97 -1.35 -1.28
N ALA A 33 -11.01 -1.94 -1.88
CA ALA A 33 -11.31 -1.74 -3.31
C ALA A 33 -11.62 -0.28 -3.67
N ARG A 34 -11.99 0.57 -2.70
CA ARG A 34 -12.22 2.01 -2.92
C ARG A 34 -10.93 2.79 -3.16
N ASN A 35 -9.80 2.27 -2.68
CA ASN A 35 -8.48 2.89 -2.80
C ASN A 35 -7.66 2.30 -3.98
N ILE A 36 -8.31 1.49 -4.83
CA ILE A 36 -7.72 0.87 -6.03
C ILE A 36 -8.44 1.42 -7.25
N PHE A 37 -7.77 2.31 -7.97
CA PHE A 37 -8.30 2.98 -9.15
C PHE A 37 -7.78 2.33 -10.42
N LEU A 38 -8.60 2.36 -11.46
CA LEU A 38 -8.18 2.01 -12.81
C LEU A 38 -7.99 3.31 -13.59
N SER A 39 -6.84 3.46 -14.23
CA SER A 39 -6.64 4.58 -15.14
C SER A 39 -7.64 4.53 -16.30
N GLY A 40 -7.85 5.64 -16.98
CA GLY A 40 -8.33 5.56 -18.36
C GLY A 40 -7.36 4.74 -19.22
N PRO A 41 -7.81 4.13 -20.33
CA PRO A 41 -6.90 3.55 -21.30
C PRO A 41 -5.95 4.63 -21.82
N ASP A 42 -4.66 4.32 -21.89
CA ASP A 42 -3.69 5.19 -22.54
C ASP A 42 -3.79 5.13 -24.07
N LYS A 43 -2.90 5.83 -24.78
CA LYS A 43 -2.85 5.83 -26.25
C LYS A 43 -2.65 4.45 -26.89
N THR A 44 -2.24 3.45 -26.12
CA THR A 44 -2.06 2.05 -26.55
C THR A 44 -3.23 1.16 -26.13
N GLY A 45 -4.25 1.74 -25.49
CA GLY A 45 -5.41 1.00 -24.97
C GLY A 45 -5.15 0.32 -23.62
N VAL A 46 -4.00 0.54 -22.99
CA VAL A 46 -3.62 -0.12 -21.74
C VAL A 46 -4.19 0.65 -20.55
N THR A 47 -4.85 -0.07 -19.65
CA THR A 47 -5.29 0.43 -18.35
C THR A 47 -4.29 0.03 -17.27
N LYS A 48 -3.97 0.93 -16.35
CA LYS A 48 -3.10 0.68 -15.19
C LYS A 48 -3.89 0.70 -13.89
N VAL A 49 -3.37 0.01 -12.88
CA VAL A 49 -3.83 0.14 -11.49
C VAL A 49 -3.11 1.31 -10.84
N ILE A 50 -3.86 2.15 -10.13
CA ILE A 50 -3.37 3.26 -9.32
C ILE A 50 -3.83 3.02 -7.88
N ILE A 51 -2.92 3.21 -6.93
CA ILE A 51 -3.16 2.99 -5.50
C ILE A 51 -3.15 4.36 -4.81
N ASP A 52 -4.18 4.65 -4.03
CA ASP A 52 -4.32 5.91 -3.31
C ASP A 52 -3.49 5.94 -2.02
N SER A 53 -2.41 6.71 -2.04
CA SER A 53 -1.43 6.73 -0.95
C SER A 53 -1.74 7.70 0.18
N ASP A 54 -2.92 8.34 0.22
CA ASP A 54 -3.22 9.39 1.21
C ASP A 54 -3.08 8.94 2.67
N LEU A 55 -3.33 7.66 2.96
CA LEU A 55 -3.18 7.07 4.30
C LEU A 55 -1.85 6.36 4.52
N SER A 56 -0.91 6.51 3.59
CA SER A 56 0.39 5.84 3.66
C SER A 56 1.29 6.47 4.73
N SER A 57 2.02 5.63 5.44
CA SER A 57 3.01 6.02 6.44
C SER A 57 4.32 5.28 6.20
N LEU A 58 5.43 5.90 6.61
CA LEU A 58 6.70 5.19 6.70
C LEU A 58 6.63 4.21 7.87
N ARG A 59 7.06 2.97 7.62
CA ARG A 59 7.25 2.00 8.69
C ARG A 59 8.44 2.44 9.53
N GLU A 60 8.18 2.80 10.79
CA GLU A 60 9.26 2.99 11.76
C GLU A 60 9.91 1.62 12.02
N ASN A 61 11.21 1.52 11.75
CA ASN A 61 11.99 0.37 12.18
C ASN A 61 12.23 0.53 13.69
N TYR A 62 11.53 -0.24 14.50
CA TYR A 62 11.72 -0.32 15.96
C TYR A 62 13.05 -0.99 16.36
N GLU A 63 14.09 -0.89 15.53
CA GLU A 63 15.44 -1.42 15.77
C GLU A 63 16.42 -0.29 16.18
N GLU A 64 15.92 0.72 16.91
CA GLU A 64 16.76 1.68 17.63
C GLU A 64 16.08 2.15 18.92
N LYS A 65 15.93 1.23 19.90
CA LYS A 65 16.00 1.50 21.35
C LYS A 65 15.79 0.23 22.17
N ASP A 66 16.82 -0.62 22.21
CA ASP A 66 16.99 -1.58 23.30
C ASP A 66 18.21 -1.24 24.19
N LEU A 67 18.55 0.05 24.27
CA LEU A 67 19.50 0.57 25.25
C LEU A 67 18.98 1.89 25.83
N SER A 68 18.59 1.82 27.11
CA SER A 68 18.35 2.95 28.02
C SER A 68 17.05 3.75 27.87
N ARG A 69 15.89 3.10 28.08
CA ARG A 69 14.73 3.75 28.75
C ARG A 69 14.00 2.79 29.72
N ASP A 70 14.76 2.00 30.48
CA ASP A 70 14.45 1.92 31.90
C ASP A 70 14.71 3.32 32.46
N ILE A 71 13.65 4.11 32.67
CA ILE A 71 13.52 5.14 33.72
C ILE A 71 12.14 5.77 33.56
N THR A 72 11.28 5.35 34.49
CA THR A 72 10.10 6.03 35.06
C THR A 72 8.92 6.31 34.13
N GLY A 73 7.83 5.58 34.37
CA GLY A 73 6.51 5.97 33.91
C GLY A 73 6.05 7.31 34.49
N LEU A 74 5.08 7.94 33.84
CA LEU A 74 4.08 8.76 34.51
C LEU A 74 2.85 8.94 33.62
N THR A 75 1.71 8.84 34.29
CA THR A 75 0.33 9.00 33.87
C THR A 75 0.00 10.40 33.36
N ARG A 76 -0.93 10.51 32.40
CA ARG A 76 -2.15 11.31 32.56
C ARG A 76 -3.26 10.85 31.63
#